data_AF-A0A0G4J461-F1
#
_entry.id   AF-A0A0G4J461-F1
#
_cell.length_a   1.000
_cell.length_b   1.000
_cell.length_c   1.000
_cell.angle_alpha   90.00
_cell.angle_beta   90.00
_cell.angle_gamma   90.00
#
_symmetry.space_group_name_H-M   'P 1'
#
loop_
_entity.id
_entity.type
_entity.pdbx_description
1 polymer ?
#
loop_
_entity_poly.entity_id
_entity_poly.type
_entity_poly.pdbx_seq_one_letter_code
_entity_poly.pdbx_strand_id
1 'polypeptide(L)'
;MSSVFDGGNLRGFLAGLFGGPDNIETLPENTWLRLKGRGDVTIEHADYFYFKRSTDMFERYATDDEKVPHDGSCGACGRTTGSMVHCGLCTRGWHTSCMDASARPSGASSSVSTWHCSSCADGPLSVFTCWCALGDIDLQDSTLAFVPGTHTLTGYDRPRAGEQVPSSFKGGSARWHVADGTLRPGDIFIFNVKTIHCASKNGTTRFRASLDTRVELTRPGRRAWPRLVAEAAPQLK
;
A
#
# COMPACT_ATOMS: atom_id res chain seq x y z
N MET A 1 16.86 16.82 8.00
CA MET A 1 16.25 15.54 8.44
C MET A 1 15.92 14.63 7.27
N SER A 2 15.41 15.14 6.13
CA SER A 2 15.15 14.34 4.92
C SER A 2 16.34 13.48 4.49
N SER A 3 17.59 13.96 4.64
CA SER A 3 18.80 13.19 4.34
C SER A 3 18.94 11.85 5.09
N VAL A 4 18.23 11.64 6.20
CA VAL A 4 18.27 10.40 6.98
C VAL A 4 17.35 9.33 6.39
N PHE A 5 16.17 9.72 5.90
CA PHE A 5 15.11 8.81 5.50
C PHE A 5 14.74 8.85 4.02
N ASP A 6 15.38 9.78 3.31
CA ASP A 6 15.24 10.05 1.89
C ASP A 6 16.58 10.59 1.33
N GLY A 7 17.69 10.07 1.88
CA GLY A 7 19.04 10.43 1.48
C GLY A 7 19.47 9.79 0.15
N GLY A 8 20.54 10.33 -0.43
CA GLY A 8 21.07 9.86 -1.73
C GLY A 8 21.40 8.37 -1.78
N ASN A 9 21.85 7.78 -0.66
CA ASN A 9 22.14 6.34 -0.59
C ASN A 9 20.86 5.48 -0.72
N LEU A 10 19.80 5.84 0.01
CA LEU A 10 18.52 5.11 -0.06
C LEU A 10 17.88 5.30 -1.43
N ARG A 11 17.85 6.54 -1.95
CA ARG A 11 17.37 6.82 -3.30
C ARG A 11 18.17 6.06 -4.36
N GLY A 12 19.50 6.01 -4.25
CA GLY A 12 20.38 5.27 -5.15
C GLY A 12 20.14 3.77 -5.11
N PHE A 13 19.96 3.20 -3.91
CA PHE A 13 19.58 1.80 -3.72
C PHE A 13 18.24 1.49 -4.40
N LEU A 14 17.20 2.27 -4.12
CA LEU A 14 15.87 2.09 -4.70
C LEU A 14 15.91 2.27 -6.22
N ALA A 15 16.63 3.28 -6.73
CA ALA A 15 16.80 3.50 -8.15
C ALA A 15 17.48 2.31 -8.82
N GLY A 16 18.53 1.74 -8.21
CA GLY A 16 19.17 0.52 -8.69
C GLY A 16 18.22 -0.67 -8.73
N LEU A 17 17.40 -0.85 -7.69
CA LEU A 17 16.42 -1.95 -7.61
C LEU A 17 15.31 -1.82 -8.67
N PHE A 18 14.87 -0.61 -8.95
CA PHE A 18 13.75 -0.33 -9.87
C PHE A 18 14.19 0.18 -11.25
N GLY A 19 15.45 -0.05 -11.61
CA GLY A 19 15.95 0.13 -12.97
C GLY A 19 16.22 1.58 -13.40
N GLY A 20 16.37 2.51 -12.45
CA GLY A 20 16.82 3.87 -12.69
C GLY A 20 16.17 4.91 -11.77
N PRO A 21 16.78 6.10 -11.62
CA PRO A 21 16.22 7.19 -10.83
C PRO A 21 14.92 7.76 -11.43
N ASP A 22 14.71 7.61 -12.73
CA ASP A 22 13.49 8.09 -13.42
C ASP A 22 12.30 7.15 -13.26
N ASN A 23 12.50 5.95 -12.66
CA ASN A 23 11.48 4.93 -12.44
C ASN A 23 10.95 4.90 -10.99
N ILE A 24 11.44 5.81 -10.14
CA ILE A 24 11.00 5.92 -8.77
C ILE A 24 10.78 7.36 -8.35
N GLU A 25 9.83 7.55 -7.44
CA GLU A 25 9.67 8.75 -6.64
C GLU A 25 9.56 8.33 -5.17
N THR A 26 10.48 8.82 -4.34
CA THR A 26 10.34 8.67 -2.89
C THR A 26 9.36 9.71 -2.36
N LEU A 27 8.53 9.31 -1.40
CA LEU A 27 7.47 10.13 -0.82
C LEU A 27 7.85 10.50 0.64
N PRO A 28 8.76 11.46 0.86
CA PRO A 28 9.31 11.76 2.19
C PRO A 28 8.27 12.28 3.18
N GLU A 29 7.23 12.97 2.73
CA GLU A 29 6.07 13.36 3.55
C GLU A 29 5.21 12.16 4.00
N ASN A 30 5.34 11.03 3.32
CA ASN A 30 4.80 9.74 3.73
C ASN A 30 5.90 8.87 4.35
N THR A 31 6.67 9.45 5.27
CA THR A 31 7.69 8.75 6.04
C THR A 31 7.38 8.77 7.53
N TRP A 32 7.52 7.62 8.18
CA TRP A 32 7.27 7.47 9.61
C TRP A 32 8.47 6.80 10.28
N LEU A 33 8.94 7.40 11.37
CA LEU A 33 9.79 6.74 12.35
C LEU A 33 8.87 6.03 13.35
N ARG A 34 9.03 4.73 13.54
CA ARG A 34 8.25 3.95 14.48
C ARG A 34 9.11 3.43 15.61
N LEU A 35 8.61 3.59 16.83
CA LEU A 35 9.12 2.94 18.02
C LEU A 35 8.03 2.03 18.59
N LYS A 36 8.35 0.75 18.80
CA LYS A 36 7.47 -0.25 19.41
C LYS A 36 8.07 -0.68 20.74
N GLY A 37 7.41 -0.33 21.83
CA GLY A 37 7.79 -0.74 23.19
C GLY A 37 7.25 -2.12 23.55
N ARG A 38 7.56 -2.55 24.77
CA ARG A 38 7.09 -3.83 25.31
C ARG A 38 5.57 -3.92 25.26
N GLY A 39 5.08 -4.99 24.66
CA GLY A 39 3.66 -5.29 24.57
C GLY A 39 2.95 -4.67 23.37
N ASP A 40 3.60 -3.74 22.66
CA ASP A 40 3.03 -3.18 21.44
C ASP A 40 2.92 -4.25 20.36
N VAL A 41 1.84 -4.15 19.59
CA VAL A 41 1.53 -5.04 18.46
C VAL A 41 1.18 -4.18 17.25
N THR A 42 1.28 -4.75 16.06
CA THR A 42 0.62 -4.20 14.88
C THR A 42 -0.32 -5.27 14.37
N ILE A 43 -1.62 -5.01 14.45
CA ILE A 43 -2.64 -5.93 13.94
C ILE A 43 -2.52 -6.08 12.42
N GLU A 44 -3.12 -7.13 11.87
CA GLU A 44 -3.16 -7.34 10.43
C GLU A 44 -3.87 -6.19 9.72
N HIS A 45 -3.20 -5.66 8.69
CA HIS A 45 -3.73 -4.60 7.86
C HIS A 45 -3.02 -4.56 6.50
N ALA A 46 -3.61 -3.83 5.57
CA ALA A 46 -2.94 -3.30 4.40
C ALA A 46 -2.85 -1.76 4.53
N ASP A 47 -1.66 -1.21 4.29
CA ASP A 47 -1.40 0.23 4.37
C ASP A 47 -2.37 1.04 3.50
N TYR A 48 -2.83 0.46 2.39
CA TYR A 48 -3.86 1.01 1.51
C TYR A 48 -5.05 1.64 2.28
N PHE A 49 -5.57 0.97 3.31
CA PHE A 49 -6.73 1.48 4.05
C PHE A 49 -6.40 2.69 4.93
N TYR A 50 -5.19 2.73 5.49
CA TYR A 50 -4.72 3.89 6.23
C TYR A 50 -4.56 5.08 5.28
N PHE A 51 -3.90 4.88 4.14
CA PHE A 51 -3.67 5.99 3.21
C PHE A 51 -4.96 6.54 2.62
N LYS A 52 -5.88 5.66 2.20
CA LYS A 52 -7.20 6.04 1.68
C LYS A 52 -8.03 6.85 2.69
N ARG A 53 -7.84 6.62 4.00
CA ARG A 53 -8.68 7.24 5.05
C ARG A 53 -8.04 8.46 5.69
N SER A 54 -6.71 8.48 5.76
CA SER A 54 -5.98 9.34 6.71
C SER A 54 -4.87 10.14 6.06
N THR A 55 -4.68 10.03 4.75
CA THR A 55 -3.69 10.81 3.99
C THR A 55 -4.28 11.24 2.65
N ASP A 56 -3.65 12.20 1.99
CA ASP A 56 -3.93 12.63 0.63
C ASP A 56 -3.04 11.91 -0.41
N MET A 57 -2.40 10.81 -0.02
CA MET A 57 -1.36 10.16 -0.82
C MET A 57 -1.90 9.71 -2.18
N PHE A 58 -3.11 9.19 -2.24
CA PHE A 58 -3.67 8.75 -3.53
C PHE A 58 -4.18 9.91 -4.37
N GLU A 59 -4.65 11.00 -3.78
CA GLU A 59 -5.08 12.20 -4.49
C GLU A 59 -3.89 12.97 -5.08
N ARG A 60 -2.79 13.01 -4.34
CA ARG A 60 -1.58 13.75 -4.70
C ARG A 60 -0.71 13.00 -5.70
N TYR A 61 -0.64 11.69 -5.58
CA TYR A 61 0.26 10.83 -6.36
C TYR A 61 -0.46 9.96 -7.40
N ALA A 62 -1.79 9.90 -7.42
CA ALA A 62 -2.48 9.40 -8.62
C ALA A 62 -2.24 10.40 -9.76
N THR A 63 -1.23 10.10 -10.60
CA THR A 63 -0.79 10.95 -11.70
C THR A 63 -1.96 11.46 -12.54
N ASP A 64 -1.98 12.76 -12.84
CA ASP A 64 -3.03 13.40 -13.66
C ASP A 64 -3.22 12.75 -15.04
N ASP A 65 -2.16 12.13 -15.59
CA ASP A 65 -2.20 11.39 -16.86
C ASP A 65 -3.04 10.10 -16.80
N GLU A 66 -3.45 9.64 -15.61
CA GLU A 66 -4.32 8.48 -15.40
C GLU A 66 -5.80 8.82 -15.24
N LYS A 67 -6.15 10.12 -15.25
CA LYS A 67 -7.53 10.57 -15.32
C LYS A 67 -8.07 10.24 -16.71
N VAL A 68 -8.55 9.02 -16.88
CA VAL A 68 -9.17 8.57 -18.13
C VAL A 68 -10.23 9.61 -18.49
N PRO A 69 -10.15 10.24 -19.68
CA PRO A 69 -11.16 11.15 -20.14
C PRO A 69 -12.52 10.46 -20.01
N HIS A 70 -13.38 11.04 -19.21
CA HIS A 70 -14.71 10.51 -18.97
C HIS A 70 -15.70 11.53 -19.50
N ASP A 71 -16.67 11.03 -20.25
CA ASP A 71 -17.79 11.78 -20.84
C ASP A 71 -18.82 12.26 -19.79
N GLY A 72 -18.45 12.21 -18.50
CA GLY A 72 -19.34 12.47 -17.38
C GLY A 72 -20.36 11.35 -17.13
N SER A 73 -20.25 10.20 -17.79
CA SER A 73 -21.16 9.07 -17.54
C SER A 73 -20.78 8.27 -16.30
N CYS A 74 -21.79 7.66 -15.68
CA CYS A 74 -21.62 6.73 -14.59
C CYS A 74 -20.90 5.47 -15.05
N GLY A 75 -19.77 5.13 -14.42
CA GLY A 75 -18.94 3.97 -14.76
C GLY A 75 -19.60 2.60 -14.58
N ALA A 76 -20.83 2.56 -14.05
CA ALA A 76 -21.62 1.33 -13.93
C ALA A 76 -22.79 1.25 -14.94
N CYS A 77 -23.55 2.34 -15.14
CA CYS A 77 -24.76 2.30 -15.98
C CYS A 77 -24.69 3.16 -17.25
N GLY A 78 -23.61 3.91 -17.48
CA GLY A 78 -23.42 4.76 -18.66
C GLY A 78 -24.30 6.01 -18.72
N ARG A 79 -25.15 6.28 -17.72
CA ARG A 79 -26.00 7.48 -17.68
C ARG A 79 -25.25 8.69 -17.12
N THR A 80 -25.56 9.87 -17.63
CA THR A 80 -24.96 11.16 -17.19
C THR A 80 -25.81 11.93 -16.18
N THR A 81 -27.07 11.55 -15.97
CA THR A 81 -28.01 12.24 -15.08
C THR A 81 -27.97 11.71 -13.65
N GLY A 82 -28.08 12.57 -12.64
CA GLY A 82 -28.18 12.21 -11.21
C GLY A 82 -26.91 12.49 -10.42
N SER A 83 -27.00 12.38 -9.08
CA SER A 83 -25.85 12.62 -8.19
C SER A 83 -24.84 11.46 -8.28
N MET A 84 -23.57 11.81 -8.49
CA MET A 84 -22.46 10.87 -8.64
C MET A 84 -21.37 11.12 -7.60
N VAL A 85 -20.69 10.03 -7.22
CA VAL A 85 -19.45 10.04 -6.44
C VAL A 85 -18.30 9.75 -7.39
N HIS A 86 -17.21 10.50 -7.25
CA HIS A 86 -16.03 10.32 -8.10
C HIS A 86 -14.97 9.45 -7.41
N CYS A 87 -14.35 8.54 -8.19
CA CYS A 87 -13.21 7.75 -7.71
C CYS A 87 -11.97 8.65 -7.59
N GLY A 88 -11.31 8.62 -6.44
CA GLY A 88 -10.07 9.35 -6.19
C GLY A 88 -8.90 8.98 -7.10
N LEU A 89 -8.90 7.76 -7.67
CA LEU A 89 -7.82 7.28 -8.53
C LEU A 89 -8.08 7.59 -10.02
N CYS A 90 -9.22 7.20 -10.57
CA CYS A 90 -9.51 7.38 -12.00
C CYS A 90 -10.50 8.50 -12.33
N THR A 91 -11.01 9.23 -11.33
CA THR A 91 -11.94 10.38 -11.45
C THR A 91 -13.29 10.13 -12.11
N ARG A 92 -13.55 8.92 -12.63
CA ARG A 92 -14.88 8.55 -13.16
C ARG A 92 -15.97 8.75 -12.11
N GLY A 93 -17.21 8.97 -12.55
CA GLY A 93 -18.37 9.12 -11.67
C GLY A 93 -19.13 7.81 -11.49
N TRP A 94 -19.76 7.62 -10.33
CA TRP A 94 -20.67 6.51 -10.04
C TRP A 94 -21.91 7.00 -9.30
N HIS A 95 -23.09 6.62 -9.79
CA HIS A 95 -24.33 6.83 -9.03
C HIS A 95 -24.30 6.00 -7.74
N THR A 96 -24.71 6.61 -6.63
CA THR A 96 -24.84 5.91 -5.34
C THR A 96 -25.75 4.69 -5.43
N SER A 97 -26.82 4.76 -6.23
CA SER A 97 -27.72 3.64 -6.50
C SER A 97 -27.10 2.50 -7.31
N CYS A 98 -26.05 2.78 -8.11
CA CYS A 98 -25.34 1.77 -8.90
C CYS A 98 -24.18 1.12 -8.13
N MET A 99 -23.87 1.61 -6.92
CA MET A 99 -22.84 1.06 -6.05
C MET A 99 -23.41 0.02 -5.10
N ASP A 100 -22.63 -1.02 -4.84
CA ASP A 100 -22.82 -1.95 -3.72
C ASP A 100 -22.92 -1.14 -2.41
N ALA A 101 -23.93 -1.42 -1.59
CA ALA A 101 -24.16 -0.70 -0.34
C ALA A 101 -22.95 -0.69 0.59
N SER A 102 -22.17 -1.79 0.62
CA SER A 102 -20.96 -1.92 1.42
C SER A 102 -19.76 -1.15 0.86
N ALA A 103 -19.79 -0.78 -0.42
CA ALA A 103 -18.75 0.00 -1.08
C ALA A 103 -19.06 1.51 -1.10
N ARG A 104 -20.27 1.93 -0.68
CA ARG A 104 -20.66 3.34 -0.71
C ARG A 104 -19.81 4.15 0.27
N PRO A 105 -19.44 5.40 -0.07
CA PRO A 105 -18.84 6.30 0.91
C PRO A 105 -19.80 6.46 2.09
N SER A 106 -19.30 6.29 3.30
CA SER A 106 -20.07 6.49 4.53
C SER A 106 -20.25 7.98 4.80
N GLY A 107 -21.08 8.66 3.97
CA GLY A 107 -21.86 9.88 4.26
C GLY A 107 -21.24 11.12 4.92
N ALA A 108 -19.97 11.14 5.32
CA ALA A 108 -19.39 12.25 6.07
C ALA A 108 -18.19 12.81 5.33
N SER A 109 -18.33 14.06 4.91
CA SER A 109 -17.31 14.92 4.31
C SER A 109 -16.16 15.17 5.28
N SER A 110 -15.31 14.18 5.54
CA SER A 110 -13.94 14.47 5.97
C SER A 110 -13.13 14.78 4.72
N SER A 111 -12.42 15.90 4.70
CA SER A 111 -11.65 16.40 3.55
C SER A 111 -10.47 15.50 3.15
N VAL A 112 -10.29 14.34 3.78
CA VAL A 112 -9.10 13.48 3.66
C VAL A 112 -9.45 12.04 3.24
N SER A 113 -10.71 11.60 3.34
CA SER A 113 -11.05 10.22 2.95
C SER A 113 -11.46 10.14 1.48
N THR A 114 -10.65 9.47 0.66
CA THR A 114 -11.00 9.19 -0.74
C THR A 114 -11.84 7.94 -0.89
N TRP A 115 -12.77 7.97 -1.84
CA TRP A 115 -13.46 6.78 -2.30
C TRP A 115 -12.81 6.25 -3.58
N HIS A 116 -12.60 4.94 -3.67
CA HIS A 116 -12.07 4.28 -4.87
C HIS A 116 -13.08 3.28 -5.40
N CYS A 117 -13.31 3.27 -6.72
CA CYS A 117 -14.14 2.24 -7.35
C CYS A 117 -13.49 0.86 -7.26
N SER A 118 -14.29 -0.20 -7.37
CA SER A 118 -13.82 -1.59 -7.30
C SER A 118 -12.66 -1.88 -8.26
N SER A 119 -12.75 -1.43 -9.51
CA SER A 119 -11.69 -1.64 -10.51
C SER A 119 -10.36 -1.00 -10.12
N CYS A 120 -10.37 0.21 -9.54
CA CYS A 120 -9.13 0.88 -9.13
C CYS A 120 -8.61 0.32 -7.81
N ALA A 121 -9.51 0.02 -6.86
CA ALA A 121 -9.14 -0.55 -5.56
C ALA A 121 -8.52 -1.96 -5.73
N ASP A 122 -9.06 -2.78 -6.62
CA ASP A 122 -8.60 -4.15 -6.87
C ASP A 122 -7.43 -4.20 -7.87
N GLY A 123 -7.26 -3.14 -8.65
CA GLY A 123 -6.14 -2.99 -9.57
C GLY A 123 -4.77 -2.95 -8.88
N PRO A 124 -3.68 -3.12 -9.66
CA PRO A 124 -2.33 -2.94 -9.15
C PRO A 124 -2.08 -1.47 -8.82
N LEU A 125 -1.39 -1.21 -7.71
CA LEU A 125 -0.91 0.12 -7.33
C LEU A 125 0.61 0.17 -7.46
N SER A 126 1.14 1.30 -7.93
CA SER A 126 2.59 1.57 -8.06
C SER A 126 3.24 1.99 -6.75
N VAL A 127 2.49 2.01 -5.64
CA VAL A 127 3.00 2.48 -4.34
C VAL A 127 3.45 1.28 -3.48
N PHE A 128 4.65 1.42 -2.93
CA PHE A 128 5.31 0.45 -2.08
C PHE A 128 5.72 1.09 -0.76
N THR A 129 5.76 0.28 0.29
CA THR A 129 6.40 0.61 1.56
C THR A 129 7.83 0.06 1.53
N CYS A 130 8.81 0.94 1.73
CA CYS A 130 10.19 0.59 2.03
C CYS A 130 10.37 0.69 3.55
N TRP A 131 10.32 -0.44 4.23
CA TRP A 131 10.52 -0.57 5.66
C TRP A 131 11.98 -0.92 5.94
N CYS A 132 12.63 -0.21 6.86
CA CYS A 132 14.03 -0.39 7.22
C CYS A 132 14.19 -0.59 8.73
N ALA A 133 14.90 -1.65 9.11
CA ALA A 133 15.28 -1.90 10.50
C ALA A 133 16.32 -0.87 10.96
N LEU A 134 16.10 -0.23 12.11
CA LEU A 134 17.05 0.71 12.71
C LEU A 134 17.83 0.10 13.89
N GLY A 135 17.62 -1.18 14.16
CA GLY A 135 18.20 -1.96 15.25
C GLY A 135 18.14 -3.44 14.91
N ASP A 136 18.80 -4.27 15.71
CA ASP A 136 18.61 -5.72 15.61
C ASP A 136 17.18 -6.09 16.03
N ILE A 137 16.50 -6.91 15.23
CA ILE A 137 15.10 -7.31 15.46
C ILE A 137 14.99 -8.83 15.32
N ASP A 138 14.80 -9.48 16.47
CA ASP A 138 14.48 -10.90 16.54
C ASP A 138 12.97 -11.15 16.42
N LEU A 139 12.59 -12.42 16.30
CA LEU A 139 11.18 -12.84 16.24
C LEU A 139 10.34 -12.32 17.42
N GLN A 140 10.97 -12.13 18.59
CA GLN A 140 10.33 -11.61 19.80
C GLN A 140 10.24 -10.08 19.86
N ASP A 141 10.92 -9.35 18.97
CA ASP A 141 11.05 -7.88 19.00
C ASP A 141 10.05 -7.18 18.05
N SER A 142 8.84 -7.73 17.91
CA SER A 142 7.83 -7.19 16.98
C SER A 142 8.30 -7.20 15.52
N THR A 143 8.81 -8.35 15.07
CA THR A 143 9.18 -8.55 13.66
C THR A 143 7.95 -8.49 12.75
N LEU A 144 8.15 -8.05 11.50
CA LEU A 144 7.07 -8.02 10.52
C LEU A 144 6.76 -9.43 10.03
N ALA A 145 5.46 -9.68 9.82
CA ALA A 145 4.97 -10.85 9.13
C ALA A 145 4.08 -10.43 7.96
N PHE A 146 4.16 -11.17 6.86
CA PHE A 146 3.47 -10.88 5.61
C PHE A 146 2.64 -12.07 5.16
N VAL A 147 1.56 -11.81 4.43
CA VAL A 147 0.87 -12.82 3.65
C VAL A 147 1.19 -12.59 2.16
N PRO A 148 2.07 -13.41 1.55
CA PRO A 148 2.46 -13.23 0.16
C PRO A 148 1.27 -13.26 -0.80
N GLY A 149 1.35 -12.45 -1.86
CA GLY A 149 0.33 -12.40 -2.90
C GLY A 149 -0.95 -11.65 -2.54
N THR A 150 -1.16 -11.21 -1.29
CA THR A 150 -2.45 -10.57 -0.96
C THR A 150 -2.67 -9.24 -1.66
N HIS A 151 -1.61 -8.58 -2.14
CA HIS A 151 -1.72 -7.34 -2.91
C HIS A 151 -2.51 -7.49 -4.23
N THR A 152 -2.75 -8.72 -4.71
CA THR A 152 -3.59 -9.03 -5.88
C THR A 152 -5.01 -9.45 -5.51
N LEU A 153 -5.38 -9.47 -4.23
CA LEU A 153 -6.73 -9.76 -3.81
C LEU A 153 -7.72 -8.68 -4.29
N THR A 154 -9.00 -9.07 -4.30
CA THR A 154 -10.12 -8.18 -4.62
C THR A 154 -10.85 -7.71 -3.36
N GLY A 155 -11.82 -6.82 -3.50
CA GLY A 155 -12.59 -6.31 -2.36
C GLY A 155 -11.84 -5.30 -1.51
N TYR A 156 -10.83 -4.60 -2.06
CA TYR A 156 -10.17 -3.47 -1.38
C TYR A 156 -11.07 -2.24 -1.31
N ASP A 157 -12.09 -2.16 -2.16
CA ASP A 157 -13.15 -1.16 -2.07
C ASP A 157 -14.06 -1.37 -0.84
N ARG A 158 -14.10 -2.60 -0.32
CA ARG A 158 -14.99 -3.08 0.75
C ARG A 158 -14.17 -3.69 1.90
N PRO A 159 -13.67 -2.89 2.85
CA PRO A 159 -12.98 -3.44 4.02
C PRO A 159 -13.92 -4.32 4.85
N ARG A 160 -13.37 -5.33 5.54
CA ARG A 160 -14.11 -6.05 6.58
C ARG A 160 -14.51 -5.08 7.70
N ALA A 161 -15.68 -5.28 8.29
CA ALA A 161 -16.24 -4.37 9.27
C ALA A 161 -15.31 -4.22 10.49
N GLY A 162 -14.85 -3.00 10.76
CA GLY A 162 -13.93 -2.70 11.86
C GLY A 162 -12.47 -3.12 11.62
N GLU A 163 -12.14 -3.63 10.43
CA GLU A 163 -10.80 -4.14 10.10
C GLU A 163 -10.14 -3.32 8.97
N GLN A 164 -8.84 -3.52 8.77
CA GLN A 164 -8.04 -2.86 7.73
C GLN A 164 -7.53 -3.88 6.70
N VAL A 165 -8.40 -4.82 6.33
CA VAL A 165 -8.15 -5.86 5.33
C VAL A 165 -9.31 -5.93 4.34
N PRO A 166 -9.08 -6.35 3.08
CA PRO A 166 -10.15 -6.44 2.08
C PRO A 166 -11.15 -7.54 2.45
N SER A 167 -12.39 -7.40 2.00
CA SER A 167 -13.47 -8.38 2.22
C SER A 167 -13.15 -9.80 1.74
N SER A 168 -12.28 -9.94 0.73
CA SER A 168 -11.86 -11.26 0.24
C SER A 168 -10.80 -11.95 1.12
N PHE A 169 -10.18 -11.25 2.07
CA PHE A 169 -9.12 -11.80 2.89
C PHE A 169 -9.65 -12.78 3.95
N LYS A 170 -9.24 -14.05 3.82
CA LYS A 170 -9.57 -15.15 4.73
C LYS A 170 -8.42 -15.41 5.70
N GLY A 171 -8.33 -14.57 6.74
CA GLY A 171 -7.21 -14.58 7.69
C GLY A 171 -6.95 -15.93 8.37
N GLY A 172 -7.99 -16.70 8.71
CA GLY A 172 -7.85 -18.00 9.36
C GLY A 172 -7.16 -19.09 8.52
N SER A 173 -7.06 -18.90 7.20
CA SER A 173 -6.35 -19.80 6.27
C SER A 173 -5.07 -19.19 5.69
N ALA A 174 -4.70 -17.98 6.12
CA ALA A 174 -3.55 -17.28 5.57
C ALA A 174 -2.24 -17.89 6.06
N ARG A 175 -1.29 -18.09 5.13
CA ARG A 175 0.07 -18.47 5.48
C ARG A 175 0.90 -17.21 5.70
N TRP A 176 1.33 -17.01 6.94
CA TRP A 176 2.18 -15.89 7.33
C TRP A 176 3.65 -16.24 7.16
N HIS A 177 4.42 -15.28 6.68
CA HIS A 177 5.86 -15.38 6.46
C HIS A 177 6.58 -14.28 7.24
N VAL A 178 7.65 -14.65 7.93
CA VAL A 178 8.59 -13.75 8.60
C VAL A 178 9.96 -13.93 7.96
N ALA A 179 10.87 -12.98 8.15
CA ALA A 179 12.25 -13.19 7.74
C ALA A 179 12.90 -14.32 8.55
N ASP A 180 13.83 -15.02 7.89
CA ASP A 180 14.64 -16.04 8.54
C ASP A 180 15.75 -15.36 9.35
N GLY A 181 15.79 -15.64 10.65
CA GLY A 181 16.81 -15.12 11.56
C GLY A 181 16.58 -13.68 12.03
N THR A 182 17.64 -13.10 12.59
CA THR A 182 17.65 -11.73 13.13
C THR A 182 17.82 -10.73 12.00
N LEU A 183 16.93 -9.75 11.92
CA LEU A 183 17.14 -8.58 11.06
C LEU A 183 18.16 -7.66 11.71
N ARG A 184 19.06 -7.11 10.90
CA ARG A 184 20.11 -6.18 11.33
C ARG A 184 19.76 -4.75 10.93
N PRO A 185 20.37 -3.73 11.58
CA PRO A 185 20.24 -2.35 11.13
C PRO A 185 20.57 -2.21 9.64
N GLY A 186 19.65 -1.61 8.88
CA GLY A 186 19.77 -1.45 7.43
C GLY A 186 19.14 -2.56 6.60
N ASP A 187 18.66 -3.66 7.21
CA ASP A 187 17.83 -4.63 6.49
C ASP A 187 16.50 -4.00 6.09
N ILE A 188 16.09 -4.28 4.86
CA ILE A 188 14.94 -3.63 4.23
C ILE A 188 13.90 -4.68 3.80
N PHE A 189 12.64 -4.39 4.07
CA PHE A 189 11.51 -5.01 3.36
C PHE A 189 10.90 -4.00 2.39
N ILE A 190 10.62 -4.46 1.17
CA ILE A 190 9.87 -3.70 0.17
C ILE A 190 8.64 -4.50 -0.20
N PHE A 191 7.47 -3.90 -0.03
CA PHE A 191 6.21 -4.56 -0.32
C PHE A 191 5.17 -3.56 -0.80
N ASN A 192 4.25 -4.02 -1.65
CA ASN A 192 3.16 -3.18 -2.15
C ASN A 192 2.25 -2.74 -0.99
N VAL A 193 1.70 -1.52 -1.02
CA VAL A 193 0.82 -1.00 0.06
C VAL A 193 -0.47 -1.81 0.26
N LYS A 194 -0.84 -2.65 -0.72
CA LYS A 194 -1.95 -3.61 -0.57
C LYS A 194 -1.54 -4.92 0.13
N THR A 195 -0.25 -5.19 0.31
CA THR A 195 0.22 -6.40 0.99
C THR A 195 -0.26 -6.41 2.43
N ILE A 196 -0.93 -7.50 2.81
CA ILE A 196 -1.46 -7.68 4.15
C ILE A 196 -0.30 -8.14 5.01
N HIS A 197 -0.07 -7.37 6.07
CA HIS A 197 1.04 -7.58 6.97
C HIS A 197 0.65 -7.21 8.39
N CYS A 198 1.45 -7.66 9.34
CA CYS A 198 1.30 -7.36 10.76
C CYS A 198 2.69 -7.32 11.40
N ALA A 199 2.75 -7.05 12.69
CA ALA A 199 3.98 -7.23 13.46
C ALA A 199 3.66 -8.01 14.72
N SER A 200 4.52 -8.97 15.08
CA SER A 200 4.37 -9.71 16.33
C SER A 200 4.34 -8.75 17.54
N LYS A 201 3.84 -9.24 18.67
CA LYS A 201 3.93 -8.50 19.93
C LYS A 201 5.39 -8.35 20.32
N ASN A 202 5.83 -7.15 20.70
CA ASN A 202 7.16 -7.00 21.31
C ASN A 202 7.16 -7.65 22.70
N GLY A 203 7.85 -8.77 22.83
CA GLY A 203 7.98 -9.53 24.08
C GLY A 203 9.08 -9.01 24.99
N THR A 204 9.98 -8.16 24.49
CA THR A 204 11.20 -7.75 25.20
C THR A 204 11.03 -6.38 25.87
N THR A 205 12.02 -5.96 26.65
CA THR A 205 12.06 -4.62 27.26
C THR A 205 12.76 -3.59 26.37
N ARG A 206 13.26 -3.99 25.19
CA ARG A 206 13.92 -3.10 24.23
C ARG A 206 12.88 -2.46 23.34
N PHE A 207 13.12 -1.21 22.93
CA PHE A 207 12.35 -0.63 21.84
C PHE A 207 12.80 -1.22 20.51
N ARG A 208 11.84 -1.61 19.67
CA ARG A 208 12.11 -1.83 18.25
C ARG A 208 11.93 -0.52 17.51
N ALA A 209 12.96 -0.09 16.79
CA ALA A 209 12.94 1.08 15.94
C ALA A 209 12.93 0.70 14.46
N SER A 210 12.08 1.35 13.67
CA SER A 210 12.06 1.20 12.22
C SER A 210 11.72 2.49 11.50
N LEU A 211 12.13 2.57 10.25
CA LEU A 211 11.74 3.61 9.33
C LEU A 211 10.83 3.02 8.25
N ASP A 212 9.72 3.68 7.97
CA ASP A 212 8.87 3.33 6.85
C ASP A 212 8.85 4.53 5.90
N THR A 213 9.32 4.39 4.67
CA THR A 213 9.25 5.42 3.60
C THR A 213 8.41 4.88 2.45
N ARG A 214 7.58 5.72 1.82
CA ARG A 214 6.75 5.29 0.67
C ARG A 214 7.51 5.60 -0.60
N VAL A 215 7.38 4.69 -1.55
CA VAL A 215 8.04 4.78 -2.85
C VAL A 215 6.97 4.52 -3.88
N GLU A 216 6.78 5.47 -4.76
CA GLU A 216 6.02 5.26 -5.98
C GLU A 216 6.96 4.84 -7.10
N LEU A 217 6.57 3.82 -7.86
CA LEU A 217 7.22 3.52 -9.12
C LEU A 217 6.64 4.42 -10.20
N THR A 218 7.40 5.43 -10.62
CA THR A 218 7.06 6.24 -11.79
C THR A 218 7.05 5.29 -12.99
N ARG A 219 5.94 5.21 -13.71
CA ARG A 219 5.79 4.22 -14.79
C ARG A 219 6.64 4.64 -15.99
N PRO A 220 7.69 3.90 -16.41
CA PRO A 220 8.19 4.05 -17.76
C PRO A 220 7.19 3.37 -18.70
N GLY A 221 6.41 4.16 -19.45
CA GLY A 221 5.55 3.73 -20.57
C GLY A 221 5.03 2.29 -20.50
N ARG A 222 3.96 2.06 -19.72
CA ARG A 222 3.20 0.79 -19.56
C ARG A 222 3.73 -0.41 -20.39
N ARG A 223 4.66 -1.18 -19.82
CA ARG A 223 4.68 -2.64 -20.01
C ARG A 223 4.40 -3.30 -18.67
N ALA A 224 3.41 -4.19 -18.69
CA ALA A 224 2.77 -4.75 -17.51
C ALA A 224 3.77 -5.48 -16.58
N TRP A 225 3.60 -5.25 -15.27
CA TRP A 225 4.33 -5.86 -14.15
C TRP A 225 4.42 -7.41 -14.12
N PRO A 226 3.65 -8.24 -14.87
CA PRO A 226 3.97 -9.67 -14.96
C PRO A 226 5.30 -10.02 -15.68
N ARG A 227 5.93 -9.12 -16.46
CA ARG A 227 7.21 -9.46 -17.11
C ARG A 227 8.43 -9.37 -16.21
N LEU A 228 8.48 -8.43 -15.26
CA LEU A 228 9.64 -8.29 -14.37
C LEU A 228 9.80 -9.48 -13.42
N VAL A 229 8.71 -10.13 -13.00
CA VAL A 229 8.78 -11.36 -12.19
C VAL A 229 9.08 -12.60 -13.06
N ALA A 230 8.63 -12.63 -14.31
CA ALA A 230 8.92 -13.73 -15.24
C ALA A 230 10.37 -13.70 -15.74
N GLU A 231 10.97 -12.52 -15.86
CA GLU A 231 12.36 -12.32 -16.31
C GLU A 231 13.37 -12.37 -15.15
N ALA A 232 12.94 -12.09 -13.91
CA ALA A 232 13.78 -12.15 -12.72
C ALA A 232 13.75 -13.52 -12.00
N ALA A 233 13.05 -14.53 -12.51
CA ALA A 233 13.21 -15.91 -12.05
C ALA A 233 14.51 -16.48 -12.64
N PRO A 234 15.60 -16.62 -11.87
CA PRO A 234 16.72 -17.43 -12.33
C PRO A 234 16.18 -18.86 -12.45
N GLN A 235 16.66 -19.57 -13.45
CA GLN A 235 16.50 -21.02 -13.52
C GLN A 235 17.02 -21.64 -12.22
N LEU A 236 16.13 -21.91 -11.27
CA LEU A 236 16.37 -22.87 -10.21
C LEU A 236 16.41 -24.25 -10.89
N LYS A 237 17.62 -24.65 -11.25
CA LYS A 237 18.02 -26.05 -11.34
C LYS A 237 18.63 -26.47 -10.02
#